data_AF-C2KLT7-F1
#
_entry.id   AF-C2KLT7-F1
#
_cell.length_a   1.000
_cell.length_b   1.000
_cell.length_c   1.000
_cell.angle_alpha   90.00
_cell.angle_beta   90.00
_cell.angle_gamma   90.00
#
_symmetry.space_group_name_H-M   'P 1'
#
loop_
_entity.id
_entity.type
_entity.pdbx_description
1 polymer ?
#
loop_
_entity_poly.entity_id
_entity_poly.type
_entity_poly.pdbx_seq_one_letter_code
_entity_poly.pdbx_strand_id
1 'polypeptide(L)'
;EFNGAVFKYGKAQSQAGTQVQAWSPIYADKVIKAGHKPSGDNEIVIDKTFAQKANKNWKSLIGKNITYTYVAYNQNNQAVPVTLTMKIVGITDGGQADTVFATTFAAMKKDLAKANAMTEANYLTLKVNDTENVKSTVSAVNKIKDNGKQAVVAVSIGSVLDTINTITSLASYVLAAIAGILLIVSAIMIIVTTYMSVSERTKEIGVLRALGARSKDIRGLFTNEALLMGIISAVLGIVTAYLGKFAMNAALYGLIKFDIVQVSLGNVIFAVVISLVIALVASFVPSRRAANLNTIDALAAD
;
A
#
# COMPACT_ATOMS: atom_id res chain seq x y z
N GLU A 1 -25.56 -9.11 6.98
CA GLU A 1 -24.54 -9.62 6.03
C GLU A 1 -24.26 -11.07 6.38
N PHE A 2 -24.18 -11.94 5.39
CA PHE A 2 -23.93 -13.35 5.59
C PHE A 2 -22.84 -13.81 4.62
N ASN A 3 -21.85 -14.52 5.16
CA ASN A 3 -20.73 -15.06 4.41
C ASN A 3 -21.06 -16.45 3.86
N GLY A 4 -20.35 -16.84 2.80
CA GLY A 4 -20.48 -18.18 2.21
C GLY A 4 -21.81 -18.40 1.49
N ALA A 5 -22.43 -17.34 0.98
CA ALA A 5 -23.61 -17.42 0.14
C ALA A 5 -23.26 -18.06 -1.20
N VAL A 6 -24.07 -19.02 -1.62
CA VAL A 6 -23.92 -19.73 -2.89
C VAL A 6 -25.05 -19.31 -3.83
N PHE A 7 -24.73 -18.50 -4.83
CA PHE A 7 -25.65 -18.09 -5.88
C PHE A 7 -25.58 -19.07 -7.04
N LYS A 8 -26.75 -19.49 -7.55
CA LYS A 8 -26.87 -20.41 -8.68
C LYS A 8 -27.82 -19.85 -9.74
N TYR A 9 -27.35 -19.87 -10.98
CA TYR A 9 -28.17 -19.57 -12.16
C TYR A 9 -27.78 -20.51 -13.31
N GLY A 10 -28.67 -21.43 -13.69
CA GLY A 10 -28.35 -22.49 -14.65
C GLY A 10 -27.17 -23.34 -14.16
N LYS A 11 -26.11 -23.45 -14.96
CA LYS A 11 -24.85 -24.14 -14.59
C LYS A 11 -23.84 -23.25 -13.86
N ALA A 12 -24.09 -21.94 -13.76
CA ALA A 12 -23.18 -21.01 -13.13
C ALA A 12 -23.40 -20.94 -11.62
N GLN A 13 -22.29 -20.94 -10.88
CA GLN A 13 -22.25 -20.81 -9.43
C GLN A 13 -21.26 -19.71 -9.02
N SER A 14 -21.59 -18.98 -7.94
CA SER A 14 -20.71 -17.97 -7.34
C SER A 14 -19.42 -18.59 -6.80
N GLN A 15 -18.42 -17.73 -6.59
CA GLN A 15 -17.15 -18.15 -5.99
C GLN A 15 -17.34 -18.51 -4.51
N ALA A 16 -16.47 -19.38 -3.99
CA ALA A 16 -16.47 -19.69 -2.56
C ALA A 16 -16.23 -18.41 -1.75
N GLY A 17 -16.91 -18.28 -0.61
CA GLY A 17 -16.80 -17.09 0.24
C GLY A 17 -17.61 -15.88 -0.21
N THR A 18 -18.39 -15.97 -1.31
CA THR A 18 -19.28 -14.88 -1.73
C THR A 18 -20.20 -14.46 -0.58
N GLN A 19 -20.36 -13.15 -0.39
CA GLN A 19 -21.20 -12.60 0.67
C GLN A 19 -22.55 -12.14 0.11
N VAL A 20 -23.58 -12.18 0.94
CA VAL A 20 -24.87 -11.52 0.66
C VAL A 20 -25.18 -10.53 1.76
N GLN A 21 -25.58 -9.32 1.38
CA GLN A 21 -25.76 -8.24 2.34
C GLN A 21 -26.96 -7.35 2.02
N ALA A 22 -27.32 -6.49 2.97
CA ALA A 22 -28.34 -5.48 2.74
C ALA A 22 -27.72 -4.32 1.93
N TRP A 23 -28.47 -3.80 0.96
CA TRP A 23 -28.09 -2.60 0.23
C TRP A 23 -27.97 -1.44 1.20
N SER A 24 -26.79 -0.83 1.26
CA SER A 24 -26.49 0.26 2.19
C SER A 24 -25.94 1.48 1.46
N PRO A 25 -25.95 2.67 2.09
CA PRO A 25 -25.45 3.90 1.50
C PRO A 25 -23.95 3.92 1.17
N ILE A 26 -23.21 2.85 1.51
CA ILE A 26 -21.80 2.70 1.12
C ILE A 26 -21.64 2.52 -0.40
N TYR A 27 -22.66 1.96 -1.05
CA TYR A 27 -22.67 1.77 -2.49
C TYR A 27 -23.12 3.05 -3.20
N ALA A 28 -22.22 3.62 -4.00
CA ALA A 28 -22.57 4.73 -4.87
C ALA A 28 -23.42 4.25 -6.05
N ASP A 29 -24.37 5.07 -6.51
CA ASP A 29 -25.26 4.70 -7.62
C ASP A 29 -24.49 4.35 -8.91
N LYS A 30 -23.29 4.94 -9.11
CA LYS A 30 -22.39 4.67 -10.25
C LYS A 30 -21.85 3.23 -10.34
N VAL A 31 -21.97 2.46 -9.26
CA VAL A 31 -21.54 1.05 -9.19
C VAL A 31 -22.55 0.17 -9.95
N ILE A 32 -23.80 0.61 -10.11
CA ILE A 32 -24.80 -0.08 -10.92
C ILE A 32 -24.54 0.21 -12.39
N LYS A 33 -24.28 -0.83 -13.19
CA LYS A 33 -24.01 -0.70 -14.64
C LYS A 33 -25.22 -0.98 -15.52
N ALA A 34 -26.21 -1.68 -14.98
CA ALA A 34 -27.47 -1.94 -15.65
C ALA A 34 -28.56 -2.20 -14.61
N GLY A 35 -29.79 -1.75 -14.88
CA GLY A 35 -30.92 -1.88 -13.97
C GLY A 35 -30.95 -0.79 -12.90
N HIS A 36 -31.47 -1.13 -11.72
CA HIS A 36 -31.62 -0.21 -10.59
C HIS A 36 -31.26 -0.87 -9.26
N LYS A 37 -31.15 -0.07 -8.19
CA LYS A 37 -30.95 -0.55 -6.82
C LYS A 37 -32.16 -1.37 -6.35
N PRO A 38 -31.97 -2.35 -5.44
CA PRO A 38 -33.09 -3.14 -4.95
C PRO A 38 -34.00 -2.25 -4.10
N SER A 39 -35.30 -2.33 -4.33
CA SER A 39 -36.34 -1.53 -3.66
C SER A 39 -37.48 -2.39 -3.13
N GLY A 40 -37.77 -3.51 -3.78
CA GLY A 40 -38.79 -4.46 -3.38
C GLY A 40 -38.30 -5.57 -2.46
N ASP A 41 -39.27 -6.29 -1.90
CA ASP A 41 -39.09 -7.44 -0.99
C ASP A 41 -38.48 -8.68 -1.64
N ASN A 42 -38.41 -8.75 -2.98
CA ASN A 42 -37.92 -9.92 -3.71
C ASN A 42 -36.93 -9.53 -4.82
N GLU A 43 -36.16 -8.47 -4.57
CA GLU A 43 -35.25 -7.88 -5.54
C GLU A 43 -33.80 -8.04 -5.09
N ILE A 44 -32.92 -8.40 -6.03
CA ILE A 44 -31.49 -8.52 -5.79
C ILE A 44 -30.69 -7.79 -6.86
N VAL A 45 -29.59 -7.21 -6.43
CA VAL A 45 -28.50 -6.82 -7.33
C VAL A 45 -27.35 -7.81 -7.23
N ILE A 46 -26.78 -8.16 -8.37
CA ILE A 46 -25.72 -9.17 -8.47
C ILE A 46 -24.44 -8.57 -9.07
N ASP A 47 -23.33 -9.26 -8.88
CA ASP A 47 -22.04 -8.86 -9.43
C ASP A 47 -21.93 -9.17 -10.94
N LYS A 48 -21.27 -8.28 -11.67
CA LYS A 48 -21.06 -8.37 -13.12
C LYS A 48 -20.21 -9.57 -13.53
N THR A 49 -19.17 -9.93 -12.77
CA THR A 49 -18.32 -11.08 -13.09
C THR A 49 -19.10 -12.39 -13.00
N PHE A 50 -19.96 -12.52 -11.98
CA PHE A 50 -20.90 -13.63 -11.87
C PHE A 50 -21.93 -13.61 -13.02
N ALA A 51 -22.51 -12.44 -13.31
CA ALA A 51 -23.48 -12.29 -14.38
C ALA A 51 -22.89 -12.69 -15.76
N GLN A 52 -21.64 -12.31 -16.04
CA GLN A 52 -20.91 -12.68 -17.26
C GLN A 52 -20.61 -14.18 -17.34
N LYS A 53 -20.29 -14.80 -16.20
CA LYS A 53 -20.12 -16.26 -16.11
C LYS A 53 -21.43 -17.01 -16.35
N ALA A 54 -22.55 -16.47 -15.88
CA ALA A 54 -23.88 -17.04 -16.05
C ALA A 54 -24.41 -16.87 -17.49
N ASN A 55 -24.17 -15.73 -18.13
CA ASN A 55 -24.58 -15.47 -19.50
C ASN A 55 -23.64 -14.43 -20.16
N LYS A 56 -23.15 -14.73 -21.37
CA LYS A 56 -22.33 -13.78 -22.15
C LYS A 56 -23.06 -12.45 -22.37
N ASN A 57 -24.38 -12.49 -22.58
CA ASN A 57 -25.23 -11.30 -22.58
C ASN A 57 -25.76 -11.02 -21.16
N TRP A 58 -24.85 -10.71 -20.24
CA TRP A 58 -25.14 -10.55 -18.81
C TRP A 58 -26.31 -9.58 -18.50
N LYS A 59 -26.56 -8.57 -19.33
CA LYS A 59 -27.69 -7.63 -19.17
C LYS A 59 -29.05 -8.33 -19.28
N SER A 60 -29.16 -9.43 -20.02
CA SER A 60 -30.42 -10.17 -20.19
C SER A 60 -30.85 -10.93 -18.93
N LEU A 61 -29.99 -10.98 -17.90
CA LEU A 61 -30.33 -11.57 -16.60
C LEU A 61 -31.24 -10.66 -15.77
N ILE A 62 -31.31 -9.36 -16.09
CA ILE A 62 -32.23 -8.44 -15.43
C ILE A 62 -33.67 -8.89 -15.71
N GLY A 63 -34.46 -8.99 -14.65
CA GLY A 63 -35.82 -9.50 -14.65
C GLY A 63 -35.94 -11.02 -14.48
N LYS A 64 -34.82 -11.77 -14.51
CA LYS A 64 -34.82 -13.22 -14.25
C LYS A 64 -34.67 -13.51 -12.76
N ASN A 65 -35.07 -14.72 -12.37
CA ASN A 65 -34.94 -15.19 -11.00
C ASN A 65 -33.59 -15.88 -10.78
N ILE A 66 -33.00 -15.65 -9.61
CA ILE A 66 -31.78 -16.30 -9.15
C ILE A 66 -32.05 -16.93 -7.79
N THR A 67 -31.53 -18.13 -7.59
CA THR A 67 -31.62 -18.83 -6.31
C THR A 67 -30.27 -18.75 -5.60
N TYR A 68 -30.29 -18.46 -4.31
CA TYR A 68 -29.09 -18.52 -3.48
C TYR A 68 -29.39 -19.09 -2.11
N THR A 69 -28.35 -19.70 -1.53
CA THR A 69 -28.42 -20.31 -0.20
C THR A 69 -27.28 -19.76 0.64
N TYR A 70 -27.57 -19.41 1.89
CA TYR A 70 -26.57 -19.06 2.89
C TYR A 70 -26.96 -19.68 4.24
N VAL A 71 -26.00 -19.76 5.15
CA VAL A 71 -26.24 -20.28 6.50
C VAL A 71 -26.44 -19.11 7.45
N ALA A 72 -27.55 -19.14 8.18
CA ALA A 72 -27.82 -18.24 9.30
C ALA A 72 -27.86 -19.05 10.60
N TYR A 73 -28.01 -18.38 11.74
CA TYR A 73 -28.13 -19.03 13.05
C TYR A 73 -29.46 -18.66 13.70
N ASN A 74 -30.10 -19.61 14.39
CA ASN A 74 -31.28 -19.35 15.21
C ASN A 74 -30.88 -18.83 16.61
N GLN A 75 -31.86 -18.51 17.45
CA GLN A 75 -31.63 -18.01 18.82
C GLN A 75 -30.83 -19.00 19.70
N ASN A 76 -30.86 -20.29 19.38
CA ASN A 76 -30.12 -21.34 20.07
C ASN A 76 -28.73 -21.59 19.47
N ASN A 77 -28.25 -20.68 18.61
CA ASN A 77 -26.96 -20.76 17.92
C ASN A 77 -26.81 -22.00 17.01
N GLN A 78 -27.93 -22.55 16.52
CA GLN A 78 -27.92 -23.67 15.56
C GLN A 78 -27.93 -23.13 14.14
N ALA A 79 -27.13 -23.75 13.27
CA ALA A 79 -27.03 -23.39 11.86
C ALA A 79 -28.31 -23.77 11.10
N VAL A 80 -28.93 -22.79 10.43
CA VAL A 80 -30.13 -22.97 9.60
C VAL A 80 -29.83 -22.51 8.17
N PRO A 81 -29.97 -23.38 7.16
CA PRO A 81 -29.81 -22.99 5.77
C PRO A 81 -31.02 -22.16 5.32
N VAL A 82 -30.76 -20.99 4.77
CA VAL A 82 -31.78 -20.09 4.20
C VAL A 82 -31.61 -20.10 2.69
N THR A 83 -32.63 -20.60 1.98
CA THR A 83 -32.64 -20.66 0.50
C THR A 83 -33.71 -19.76 -0.06
N LEU A 84 -33.33 -18.86 -0.97
CA LEU A 84 -34.18 -17.79 -1.47
C LEU A 84 -34.11 -17.71 -2.98
N THR A 85 -35.22 -17.35 -3.60
CA THR A 85 -35.31 -17.09 -5.04
C THR A 85 -35.76 -15.66 -5.26
N MET A 86 -34.84 -14.82 -5.72
CA MET A 86 -35.06 -13.37 -5.91
C MET A 86 -34.98 -12.97 -7.37
N LYS A 87 -35.66 -11.88 -7.73
CA LYS A 87 -35.60 -11.29 -9.07
C LYS A 87 -34.38 -10.37 -9.18
N ILE A 88 -33.56 -10.59 -10.21
CA ILE A 88 -32.42 -9.73 -10.50
C ILE A 88 -32.94 -8.40 -11.05
N VAL A 89 -32.66 -7.29 -10.39
CA VAL A 89 -33.09 -5.94 -10.83
C VAL A 89 -31.93 -5.04 -11.21
N GLY A 90 -30.71 -5.39 -10.83
CA GLY A 90 -29.53 -4.63 -11.20
C GLY A 90 -28.26 -5.47 -11.20
N ILE A 91 -27.27 -5.00 -11.95
CA ILE A 91 -25.96 -5.62 -12.08
C ILE A 91 -24.90 -4.57 -11.76
N THR A 92 -24.05 -4.90 -10.80
CA THR A 92 -23.02 -4.01 -10.25
C THR A 92 -21.64 -4.45 -10.71
N ASP A 93 -20.67 -3.55 -10.83
CA ASP A 93 -19.27 -3.91 -11.11
C ASP A 93 -18.44 -4.13 -9.84
N GLY A 94 -19.08 -4.34 -8.67
CA GLY A 94 -18.42 -4.63 -7.39
C GLY A 94 -17.69 -3.45 -6.75
N GLY A 95 -17.45 -2.35 -7.46
CA GLY A 95 -16.61 -1.26 -6.94
C GLY A 95 -15.17 -1.72 -6.64
N GLN A 96 -14.49 -1.06 -5.69
CA GLN A 96 -13.10 -1.40 -5.29
C GLN A 96 -13.00 -2.56 -4.27
N ALA A 97 -14.11 -3.10 -3.77
CA ALA A 97 -14.13 -3.93 -2.56
C ALA A 97 -15.02 -5.18 -2.70
N ASP A 98 -14.63 -6.11 -3.56
CA ASP A 98 -15.26 -7.42 -3.81
C ASP A 98 -16.59 -7.42 -4.57
N THR A 99 -17.01 -8.62 -4.97
CA THR A 99 -18.25 -8.86 -5.73
C THR A 99 -19.47 -8.47 -4.90
N VAL A 100 -20.33 -7.61 -5.43
CA VAL A 100 -21.51 -7.12 -4.69
C VAL A 100 -22.75 -7.95 -5.02
N PHE A 101 -23.26 -8.65 -4.00
CA PHE A 101 -24.59 -9.25 -4.00
C PHE A 101 -25.42 -8.66 -2.87
N ALA A 102 -26.48 -7.93 -3.21
CA ALA A 102 -27.23 -7.19 -2.22
C ALA A 102 -28.74 -7.16 -2.47
N THR A 103 -29.50 -7.17 -1.37
CA THR A 103 -30.97 -7.08 -1.32
C THR A 103 -31.42 -6.02 -0.34
N THR A 104 -32.72 -5.75 -0.20
CA THR A 104 -33.21 -4.83 0.83
C THR A 104 -33.12 -5.46 2.22
N PHE A 105 -32.89 -4.65 3.26
CA PHE A 105 -32.89 -5.14 4.64
C PHE A 105 -34.26 -5.75 5.02
N ALA A 106 -35.36 -5.17 4.50
CA ALA A 106 -36.70 -5.68 4.71
C ALA A 106 -36.89 -7.10 4.14
N ALA A 107 -36.43 -7.35 2.91
CA ALA A 107 -36.42 -8.68 2.31
C ALA A 107 -35.63 -9.68 3.16
N MET A 108 -34.38 -9.34 3.50
CA MET A 108 -33.52 -10.20 4.30
C MET A 108 -34.12 -10.52 5.68
N LYS A 109 -34.72 -9.53 6.35
CA LYS A 109 -35.38 -9.72 7.66
C LYS A 109 -36.58 -10.66 7.56
N LYS A 110 -37.43 -10.48 6.54
CA LYS A 110 -38.60 -11.31 6.27
C LYS A 110 -38.22 -12.76 5.99
N ASP A 111 -37.13 -12.96 5.27
CA ASP A 111 -36.65 -14.27 4.89
C ASP A 111 -35.97 -15.02 6.04
N LEU A 112 -35.20 -14.31 6.88
CA LEU A 112 -34.69 -14.86 8.14
C LEU A 112 -35.82 -15.27 9.09
N ALA A 113 -36.87 -14.43 9.20
CA ALA A 113 -38.04 -14.73 10.02
C ALA A 113 -38.76 -16.01 9.55
N LYS A 114 -38.96 -16.19 8.24
CA LYS A 114 -39.54 -17.42 7.68
C LYS A 114 -38.71 -18.67 7.98
N ALA A 115 -37.40 -18.52 8.04
CA ALA A 115 -36.47 -19.62 8.33
C ALA A 115 -36.27 -19.86 9.84
N ASN A 116 -36.99 -19.16 10.73
CA ASN A 116 -36.75 -19.19 12.19
C ASN A 116 -35.29 -18.85 12.57
N ALA A 117 -34.62 -18.02 11.76
CA ALA A 117 -33.28 -17.52 12.03
C ALA A 117 -33.33 -16.19 12.78
N MET A 118 -32.21 -15.80 13.40
CA MET A 118 -32.07 -14.52 14.09
C MET A 118 -32.24 -13.36 13.10
N THR A 119 -33.12 -12.41 13.43
CA THR A 119 -33.48 -11.27 12.56
C THR A 119 -32.80 -9.96 12.95
N GLU A 120 -31.96 -9.99 13.99
CA GLU A 120 -31.23 -8.81 14.46
C GLU A 120 -30.16 -8.41 13.46
N ALA A 121 -29.91 -7.11 13.36
CA ALA A 121 -28.87 -6.58 12.47
C ALA A 121 -27.49 -6.91 13.05
N ASN A 122 -26.63 -7.54 12.26
CA ASN A 122 -25.27 -7.88 12.68
C ASN A 122 -24.24 -6.77 12.42
N TYR A 123 -24.59 -5.72 11.68
CA TYR A 123 -23.81 -4.49 11.54
C TYR A 123 -24.71 -3.33 11.11
N LEU A 124 -24.22 -2.11 11.27
CA LEU A 124 -24.86 -0.87 10.83
C LEU A 124 -23.89 -0.09 9.96
N THR A 125 -24.38 0.44 8.84
CA THR A 125 -23.61 1.38 8.02
C THR A 125 -24.02 2.80 8.34
N LEU A 126 -23.05 3.64 8.72
CA LEU A 126 -23.24 5.07 8.94
C LEU A 126 -22.57 5.84 7.80
N LYS A 127 -23.32 6.74 7.15
CA LYS A 127 -22.78 7.68 6.18
C LYS A 127 -22.51 9.02 6.85
N VAL A 128 -21.25 9.39 6.95
CA VAL A 128 -20.84 10.72 7.42
C VAL A 128 -20.74 11.64 6.22
N ASN A 129 -21.40 12.79 6.26
CA ASN A 129 -21.42 13.74 5.13
C ASN A 129 -20.10 14.48 4.96
N ASP A 130 -19.36 14.67 6.05
CA ASP A 130 -18.08 15.37 6.08
C ASP A 130 -16.97 14.40 6.50
N THR A 131 -15.93 14.30 5.67
CA THR A 131 -14.78 13.42 5.88
C THR A 131 -13.98 13.78 7.12
N GLU A 132 -13.93 15.06 7.52
CA GLU A 132 -13.19 15.50 8.71
C GLU A 132 -13.82 14.95 10.00
N ASN A 133 -15.13 14.74 9.98
CA ASN A 133 -15.91 14.26 11.12
C ASN A 133 -15.95 12.73 11.24
N VAL A 134 -15.30 11.98 10.34
CA VAL A 134 -15.32 10.51 10.39
C VAL A 134 -14.63 10.00 11.66
N LYS A 135 -13.45 10.54 12.01
CA LYS A 135 -12.68 10.08 13.19
C LYS A 135 -13.39 10.39 14.51
N SER A 136 -14.00 11.58 14.62
CA SER A 136 -14.79 11.96 15.79
C SER A 136 -16.05 11.10 15.91
N THR A 137 -16.74 10.82 14.80
CA THR A 137 -17.91 9.94 14.76
C THR A 137 -17.56 8.51 15.18
N VAL A 138 -16.48 7.93 14.65
CA VAL A 138 -16.01 6.59 15.04
C VAL A 138 -15.73 6.54 16.54
N SER A 139 -15.07 7.57 17.07
CA SER A 139 -14.75 7.67 18.49
C SER A 139 -16.02 7.79 19.36
N ALA A 140 -17.04 8.52 18.90
CA ALA A 140 -18.31 8.64 19.59
C ALA A 140 -19.09 7.30 19.60
N VAL A 141 -19.12 6.60 18.46
CA VAL A 141 -19.79 5.29 18.34
C VAL A 141 -19.11 4.24 19.21
N ASN A 142 -17.78 4.20 19.24
CA ASN A 142 -17.02 3.27 20.09
C ASN A 142 -17.23 3.51 21.60
N LYS A 143 -17.72 4.69 22.01
CA LYS A 143 -18.06 4.99 23.40
C LYS A 143 -19.44 4.50 23.80
N ILE A 144 -20.28 4.06 22.86
CA ILE A 144 -21.60 3.53 23.15
C ILE A 144 -21.45 2.22 23.91
N LYS A 145 -21.98 2.21 25.14
CA LYS A 145 -21.99 1.04 26.01
C LYS A 145 -23.41 0.57 26.24
N ASP A 146 -23.57 -0.73 26.30
CA ASP A 146 -24.79 -1.41 26.74
C ASP A 146 -24.43 -2.31 27.92
N ASN A 147 -25.13 -2.17 29.04
CA ASN A 147 -24.82 -2.83 30.32
C ASN A 147 -23.34 -2.78 30.73
N GLY A 148 -22.69 -1.62 30.53
CA GLY A 148 -21.28 -1.39 30.90
C GLY A 148 -20.24 -2.02 29.95
N LYS A 149 -20.68 -2.83 28.98
CA LYS A 149 -19.84 -3.41 27.93
C LYS A 149 -19.94 -2.58 26.65
N GLN A 150 -18.89 -2.59 25.84
CA GLN A 150 -18.92 -1.91 24.55
C GLN A 150 -19.97 -2.57 23.66
N ALA A 151 -20.97 -1.80 23.23
CA ALA A 151 -22.11 -2.33 22.48
C ALA A 151 -21.78 -2.51 20.99
N VAL A 152 -20.95 -1.61 20.46
CA VAL A 152 -20.62 -1.54 19.04
C VAL A 152 -19.17 -1.14 18.81
N VAL A 153 -18.61 -1.64 17.71
CA VAL A 153 -17.29 -1.25 17.22
C VAL A 153 -17.47 -0.61 15.84
N ALA A 154 -17.17 0.68 15.74
CA ALA A 154 -17.15 1.40 14.49
C ALA A 154 -15.82 1.18 13.77
N VAL A 155 -15.91 0.68 12.54
CA VAL A 155 -14.79 0.57 11.60
C VAL A 155 -15.06 1.53 10.45
N SER A 156 -14.10 2.40 10.14
CA SER A 156 -14.15 3.29 8.99
C SER A 156 -13.03 2.98 8.00
N ILE A 157 -13.19 3.38 6.75
CA ILE A 157 -12.11 3.32 5.74
C ILE A 157 -10.88 4.08 6.23
N GLY A 158 -11.07 5.23 6.91
CA GLY A 158 -9.98 5.99 7.52
C GLY A 158 -9.21 5.19 8.57
N SER A 159 -9.88 4.38 9.39
CA SER A 159 -9.24 3.53 10.41
C SER A 159 -8.38 2.42 9.79
N VAL A 160 -8.80 1.85 8.67
CA VAL A 160 -8.02 0.87 7.91
C VAL A 160 -6.79 1.54 7.29
N LEU A 161 -6.97 2.70 6.67
CA LEU A 161 -5.87 3.49 6.10
C LEU A 161 -4.86 3.92 7.19
N ASP A 162 -5.33 4.36 8.35
CA ASP A 162 -4.47 4.74 9.50
C ASP A 162 -3.61 3.54 9.95
N THR A 163 -4.19 2.33 9.97
CA THR A 163 -3.47 1.09 10.33
C THR A 163 -2.41 0.74 9.30
N ILE A 164 -2.76 0.80 8.00
CA ILE A 164 -1.80 0.59 6.90
C ILE A 164 -0.67 1.62 6.96
N ASN A 165 -0.99 2.90 7.18
CA ASN A 165 -0.01 3.97 7.31
C ASN A 165 0.90 3.75 8.51
N THR A 166 0.37 3.27 9.63
CA THR A 166 1.17 2.98 10.84
C THR A 166 2.18 1.87 10.58
N ILE A 167 1.73 0.74 9.99
CA ILE A 167 2.61 -0.38 9.65
C ILE A 167 3.68 0.04 8.63
N THR A 168 3.27 0.79 7.60
CA THR A 168 4.18 1.27 6.55
C THR A 168 5.19 2.27 7.09
N SER A 169 4.78 3.17 7.98
CA SER A 169 5.67 4.14 8.61
C SER A 169 6.67 3.46 9.54
N LEU A 170 6.23 2.47 10.32
CA LEU A 170 7.12 1.68 11.17
C LEU A 170 8.20 0.97 10.34
N ALA A 171 7.80 0.28 9.26
CA ALA A 171 8.75 -0.36 8.35
C ALA A 171 9.72 0.67 7.73
N SER A 172 9.21 1.84 7.34
CA SER A 172 10.01 2.93 6.78
C SER A 172 11.05 3.45 7.77
N TYR A 173 10.70 3.62 9.05
CA TYR A 173 11.65 4.06 10.08
C TYR A 173 12.73 3.02 10.36
N VAL A 174 12.38 1.73 10.41
CA VAL A 174 13.35 0.65 10.59
C VAL A 174 14.33 0.62 9.41
N LEU A 175 13.82 0.68 8.18
CA LEU A 175 14.65 0.71 6.98
C LEU A 175 15.52 1.98 6.92
N ALA A 176 14.98 3.14 7.32
CA ALA A 176 15.73 4.39 7.39
C ALA A 176 16.86 4.33 8.43
N ALA A 177 16.63 3.68 9.59
CA ALA A 177 17.66 3.47 10.59
C ALA A 177 18.79 2.57 10.07
N ILE A 178 18.43 1.45 9.42
CA ILE A 178 19.40 0.56 8.77
C ILE A 178 20.19 1.32 7.69
N ALA A 179 19.49 2.08 6.83
CA ALA A 179 20.13 2.91 5.82
C ALA A 179 21.09 3.93 6.45
N GLY A 180 20.71 4.57 7.56
CA GLY A 180 21.57 5.48 8.31
C GLY A 180 22.87 4.83 8.78
N ILE A 181 22.81 3.60 9.30
CA ILE A 181 24.00 2.83 9.69
C ILE A 181 24.86 2.54 8.45
N LEU A 182 24.24 2.14 7.34
CA LEU A 182 24.95 1.87 6.08
C LEU A 182 25.62 3.12 5.51
N LEU A 183 25.03 4.30 5.68
CA LEU A 183 25.64 5.57 5.29
C LEU A 183 26.91 5.86 6.09
N ILE A 184 26.91 5.58 7.40
CA ILE A 184 28.10 5.73 8.25
C ILE A 184 29.19 4.74 7.81
N VAL A 185 28.83 3.48 7.60
CA VAL A 185 29.77 2.46 7.10
C VAL A 185 30.36 2.87 5.75
N SER A 186 29.53 3.37 4.84
CA SER A 186 29.98 3.89 3.54
C SER A 186 30.93 5.08 3.68
N ALA A 187 30.63 6.03 4.57
CA ALA A 187 31.51 7.17 4.84
C ALA A 187 32.88 6.73 5.35
N ILE A 188 32.92 5.75 6.28
CA ILE A 188 34.18 5.17 6.78
C ILE A 188 34.95 4.50 5.65
N MET A 189 34.28 3.75 4.78
CA MET A 189 34.92 3.13 3.61
C MET A 189 35.54 4.18 2.68
N ILE A 190 34.83 5.27 2.39
CA ILE A 190 35.38 6.39 1.59
C ILE A 190 36.61 7.00 2.27
N ILE A 191 36.57 7.20 3.59
CA ILE A 191 37.73 7.69 4.36
C ILE A 191 38.93 6.77 4.18
N VAL A 192 38.75 5.47 4.38
CA VAL A 192 39.83 4.46 4.31
C VAL A 192 40.39 4.38 2.90
N THR A 193 39.56 4.29 1.87
CA THR A 193 40.01 4.20 0.48
C THR A 193 40.75 5.47 0.05
N THR A 194 40.23 6.65 0.40
CA THR A 194 40.90 7.92 0.06
C THR A 194 42.23 8.05 0.81
N TYR A 195 42.27 7.63 2.08
CA TYR A 195 43.49 7.61 2.87
C TYR A 195 44.56 6.69 2.30
N MET A 196 44.16 5.49 1.87
CA MET A 196 45.03 4.52 1.21
C MET A 196 45.58 5.09 -0.10
N SER A 197 44.71 5.67 -0.95
CA SER A 197 45.14 6.30 -2.21
C SER A 197 46.14 7.44 -2.01
N VAL A 198 45.97 8.26 -0.97
CA VAL A 198 46.94 9.32 -0.62
C VAL A 198 48.28 8.72 -0.23
N SER A 199 48.27 7.63 0.54
CA SER A 199 49.49 6.99 1.03
C SER A 199 50.28 6.35 -0.11
N GLU A 200 49.61 5.65 -1.02
CA GLU A 200 50.21 5.04 -2.22
C GLU A 200 50.78 6.09 -3.19
N ARG A 201 50.12 7.24 -3.31
CA ARG A 201 50.53 8.32 -4.23
C ARG A 201 51.39 9.40 -3.56
N THR A 202 51.97 9.14 -2.39
CA THR A 202 52.74 10.15 -1.61
C THR A 202 53.86 10.79 -2.44
N LYS A 203 54.64 9.98 -3.16
CA LYS A 203 55.75 10.44 -4.00
C LYS A 203 55.29 11.31 -5.17
N GLU A 204 54.19 10.94 -5.82
CA GLU A 204 53.57 11.72 -6.90
C GLU A 204 53.10 13.09 -6.40
N ILE A 205 52.48 13.15 -5.22
CA ILE A 205 52.08 14.40 -4.56
C ILE A 205 53.31 15.27 -4.26
N GLY A 206 54.41 14.67 -3.80
CA GLY A 206 55.68 15.34 -3.56
C GLY A 206 56.25 16.00 -4.83
N VAL A 207 56.22 15.29 -5.95
CA VAL A 207 56.64 15.81 -7.27
C VAL A 207 55.73 16.97 -7.72
N LEU A 208 54.40 16.82 -7.63
CA LEU A 208 53.46 17.88 -7.98
C LEU A 208 53.68 19.16 -7.15
N ARG A 209 53.92 19.00 -5.84
CA ARG A 209 54.24 20.11 -4.94
C ARG A 209 55.59 20.77 -5.26
N ALA A 210 56.60 20.00 -5.64
CA ALA A 210 57.90 20.54 -6.08
C ALA A 210 57.80 21.32 -7.39
N LEU A 211 56.89 20.93 -8.28
CA LEU A 211 56.55 21.65 -9.52
C LEU A 211 55.67 22.89 -9.29
N GLY A 212 55.27 23.18 -8.04
CA GLY A 212 54.54 24.40 -7.68
C GLY A 212 53.03 24.23 -7.47
N ALA A 213 52.50 23.00 -7.43
CA ALA A 213 51.10 22.77 -7.07
C ALA A 213 50.80 23.26 -5.65
N ARG A 214 49.72 24.03 -5.49
CA ARG A 214 49.32 24.57 -4.18
C ARG A 214 48.62 23.48 -3.37
N SER A 215 48.64 23.58 -2.05
CA SER A 215 47.88 22.67 -1.16
C SER A 215 46.39 22.60 -1.49
N LYS A 216 45.80 23.69 -2.01
CA LYS A 216 44.39 23.71 -2.47
C LYS A 216 44.17 22.86 -3.73
N ASP A 217 45.15 22.75 -4.61
CA ASP A 217 45.06 22.00 -5.86
C ASP A 217 45.13 20.50 -5.56
N ILE A 218 46.05 20.10 -4.66
CA ILE A 218 46.13 18.73 -4.13
C ILE A 218 44.85 18.35 -3.38
N ARG A 219 44.34 19.23 -2.50
CA ARG A 219 43.07 18.98 -1.79
C ARG A 219 41.90 18.83 -2.77
N GLY A 220 41.84 19.68 -3.79
CA GLY A 220 40.81 19.66 -4.82
C GLY A 220 40.82 18.36 -5.62
N LEU A 221 42.00 17.81 -5.94
CA LEU A 221 42.14 16.54 -6.64
C LEU A 221 41.43 15.39 -5.90
N PHE A 222 41.77 15.17 -4.64
CA PHE A 222 41.16 14.09 -3.84
C PHE A 222 39.68 14.37 -3.50
N THR A 223 39.30 15.64 -3.33
CA THR A 223 37.90 16.01 -3.12
C THR A 223 37.06 15.72 -4.37
N ASN A 224 37.60 15.97 -5.55
CA ASN A 224 36.94 15.66 -6.83
C ASN A 224 36.85 14.15 -7.08
N GLU A 225 37.87 13.38 -6.71
CA GLU A 225 37.83 11.92 -6.78
C GLU A 225 36.69 11.35 -5.91
N ALA A 226 36.53 11.87 -4.69
CA ALA A 226 35.43 11.50 -3.82
C ALA A 226 34.05 11.98 -4.34
N LEU A 227 33.97 13.19 -4.90
CA LEU A 227 32.75 13.67 -5.54
C LEU A 227 32.32 12.78 -6.71
N LEU A 228 33.26 12.33 -7.53
CA LEU A 228 32.98 11.39 -8.63
C LEU A 228 32.44 10.08 -8.09
N MET A 229 33.00 9.53 -7.01
CA MET A 229 32.44 8.36 -6.32
C MET A 229 31.00 8.62 -5.82
N GLY A 230 30.74 9.81 -5.26
CA GLY A 230 29.41 10.25 -4.83
C GLY A 230 28.40 10.35 -5.98
N ILE A 231 28.81 10.86 -7.14
CA ILE A 231 27.95 10.97 -8.34
C ILE A 231 27.65 9.57 -8.90
N ILE A 232 28.68 8.73 -9.06
CA ILE A 232 28.53 7.38 -9.61
C ILE A 232 27.60 6.55 -8.72
N SER A 233 27.81 6.59 -7.40
CA SER A 233 26.93 5.90 -6.45
C SER A 233 25.48 6.41 -6.49
N ALA A 234 25.27 7.73 -6.62
CA ALA A 234 23.92 8.30 -6.77
C ALA A 234 23.23 7.78 -8.03
N VAL A 235 23.93 7.79 -9.18
CA VAL A 235 23.41 7.30 -10.45
C VAL A 235 23.05 5.81 -10.35
N LEU A 236 23.97 4.98 -9.83
CA LEU A 236 23.73 3.55 -9.65
C LEU A 236 22.57 3.27 -8.68
N GLY A 237 22.48 4.03 -7.60
CA GLY A 237 21.39 3.94 -6.63
C GLY A 237 20.03 4.26 -7.26
N ILE A 238 19.95 5.33 -8.05
CA ILE A 238 18.74 5.71 -8.79
C ILE A 238 18.36 4.61 -9.78
N VAL A 239 19.29 4.14 -10.61
CA VAL A 239 19.02 3.10 -11.60
C VAL A 239 18.48 1.84 -10.92
N THR A 240 19.11 1.40 -9.83
CA THR A 240 18.69 0.22 -9.08
C THR A 240 17.31 0.41 -8.45
N ALA A 241 17.01 1.60 -7.92
CA ALA A 241 15.70 1.91 -7.36
C ALA A 241 14.58 1.87 -8.42
N TYR A 242 14.82 2.40 -9.61
CA TYR A 242 13.86 2.36 -10.71
C TYR A 242 13.66 0.95 -11.26
N LEU A 243 14.72 0.14 -11.34
CA LEU A 243 14.61 -1.27 -11.69
C LEU A 243 13.78 -2.05 -10.67
N GLY A 244 14.02 -1.81 -9.37
CA GLY A 244 13.22 -2.40 -8.29
C GLY A 244 11.76 -1.98 -8.34
N LYS A 245 11.48 -0.68 -8.59
CA LYS A 245 10.12 -0.17 -8.81
C LYS A 245 9.42 -0.91 -9.95
N PHE A 246 10.08 -1.02 -11.10
CA PHE A 246 9.52 -1.67 -12.28
C PHE A 246 9.22 -3.15 -12.01
N ALA A 247 10.18 -3.88 -11.44
CA ALA A 247 10.01 -5.30 -11.13
C ALA A 247 8.85 -5.54 -10.13
N MET A 248 8.74 -4.72 -9.09
CA MET A 248 7.69 -4.84 -8.08
C MET A 248 6.31 -4.52 -8.64
N ASN A 249 6.17 -3.41 -9.39
CA ASN A 249 4.89 -3.06 -10.00
C ASN A 249 4.48 -4.10 -11.04
N ALA A 250 5.40 -4.62 -11.85
CA ALA A 250 5.10 -5.69 -12.81
C ALA A 250 4.59 -6.97 -12.12
N ALA A 251 5.19 -7.37 -10.99
CA ALA A 251 4.77 -8.53 -10.23
C ALA A 251 3.37 -8.35 -9.58
N LEU A 252 3.05 -7.12 -9.14
CA LEU A 252 1.81 -6.82 -8.42
C LEU A 252 0.65 -6.37 -9.33
N TYR A 253 0.93 -6.01 -10.58
CA TYR A 253 -0.08 -5.45 -11.50
C TYR A 253 -1.26 -6.41 -11.73
N GLY A 254 -1.00 -7.72 -11.79
CA GLY A 254 -2.04 -8.73 -11.98
C GLY A 254 -3.06 -8.80 -10.84
N LEU A 255 -2.68 -8.39 -9.63
CA LEU A 255 -3.53 -8.40 -8.45
C LEU A 255 -4.24 -7.06 -8.23
N ILE A 256 -3.52 -5.95 -8.40
CA ILE A 256 -3.96 -4.64 -7.88
C ILE A 256 -4.34 -3.67 -9.02
N LYS A 257 -3.95 -3.99 -10.27
CA LYS A 257 -4.22 -3.21 -11.50
C LYS A 257 -3.84 -1.72 -11.41
N PHE A 258 -2.98 -1.38 -10.46
CA PHE A 258 -2.51 -0.03 -10.17
C PHE A 258 -1.06 -0.06 -9.69
N ASP A 259 -0.30 0.99 -10.00
CA ASP A 259 1.10 1.14 -9.60
C ASP A 259 1.19 1.59 -8.14
N ILE A 260 1.52 0.64 -7.26
CA ILE A 260 1.66 0.88 -5.82
C ILE A 260 2.98 1.57 -5.50
N VAL A 261 4.08 1.12 -6.12
CA VAL A 261 5.40 1.68 -5.83
C VAL A 261 5.60 2.93 -6.66
N GLN A 262 5.62 4.08 -5.97
CA GLN A 262 5.87 5.37 -6.57
C GLN A 262 7.12 6.00 -5.97
N VAL A 263 7.98 6.53 -6.85
CA VAL A 263 9.20 7.23 -6.47
C VAL A 263 8.96 8.71 -6.72
N SER A 264 8.92 9.49 -5.63
CA SER A 264 8.79 10.94 -5.70
C SER A 264 10.11 11.58 -6.15
N LEU A 265 10.01 12.60 -7.02
CA LEU A 265 11.17 13.37 -7.48
C LEU A 265 11.93 14.02 -6.30
N GLY A 266 11.20 14.44 -5.26
CA GLY A 266 11.79 15.01 -4.05
C GLY A 266 12.73 14.04 -3.33
N ASN A 267 12.34 12.76 -3.25
CA ASN A 267 13.17 11.72 -2.62
C ASN A 267 14.42 11.40 -3.45
N VAL A 268 14.32 11.46 -4.78
CA VAL A 268 15.47 11.27 -5.67
C VAL A 268 16.48 12.40 -5.47
N ILE A 269 16.03 13.65 -5.48
CA ILE A 269 16.90 14.81 -5.26
C ILE A 269 17.55 14.72 -3.87
N PHE A 270 16.78 14.38 -2.84
CA PHE A 270 17.29 14.20 -1.48
C PHE A 270 18.38 13.12 -1.42
N ALA A 271 18.18 11.98 -2.09
CA ALA A 271 19.16 10.89 -2.14
C ALA A 271 20.47 11.29 -2.86
N VAL A 272 20.39 12.09 -3.93
CA VAL A 272 21.57 12.61 -4.63
C VAL A 272 22.32 13.61 -3.74
N VAL A 273 21.60 14.53 -3.11
CA VAL A 273 22.23 15.55 -2.27
C VAL A 273 22.92 14.89 -1.07
N ILE A 274 22.26 13.93 -0.41
CA ILE A 274 22.84 13.28 0.77
C ILE A 274 24.07 12.43 0.40
N SER A 275 24.09 11.77 -0.75
CA SER A 275 25.27 10.99 -1.18
C SER A 275 26.47 11.90 -1.47
N LEU A 276 26.27 13.04 -2.12
CA LEU A 276 27.31 14.03 -2.37
C LEU A 276 27.84 14.64 -1.08
N VAL A 277 26.95 15.01 -0.15
CA VAL A 277 27.34 15.54 1.16
C VAL A 277 28.19 14.53 1.92
N ILE A 278 27.79 13.26 1.94
CA ILE A 278 28.54 12.20 2.63
C ILE A 278 29.92 12.01 2.00
N ALA A 279 30.00 11.95 0.67
CA ALA A 279 31.28 11.81 -0.02
C ALA A 279 32.23 12.97 0.29
N LEU A 280 31.74 14.21 0.29
CA LEU A 280 32.50 15.41 0.64
C LEU A 280 32.97 15.42 2.10
N VAL A 281 32.09 15.08 3.03
CA VAL A 281 32.41 15.05 4.46
C VAL A 281 33.43 13.96 4.74
N ALA A 282 33.25 12.77 4.17
CA ALA A 282 34.17 11.64 4.32
C ALA A 282 35.56 11.95 3.74
N SER A 283 35.65 12.57 2.56
CA SER A 283 36.94 12.85 1.93
C SER A 283 37.69 14.04 2.52
N PHE A 284 37.04 14.86 3.36
CA PHE A 284 37.63 16.10 3.87
C PHE A 284 38.92 15.86 4.65
N VAL A 285 38.93 14.91 5.58
CA VAL A 285 40.08 14.58 6.43
C VAL A 285 41.28 14.07 5.61
N PRO A 286 41.16 13.02 4.78
CA PRO A 286 42.29 12.51 4.00
C PRO A 286 42.77 13.54 2.96
N SER A 287 41.87 14.29 2.32
CA SER A 287 42.25 15.34 1.35
C SER A 287 43.06 16.46 2.01
N ARG A 288 42.73 16.82 3.25
CA ARG A 288 43.50 17.80 4.03
C ARG A 288 44.87 17.25 4.41
N ARG A 289 44.96 15.97 4.75
CA ARG A 289 46.25 15.31 5.06
C ARG A 289 47.16 15.31 3.83
N ALA A 290 46.64 14.94 2.67
CA ALA A 290 47.38 14.96 1.40
C ALA A 290 47.96 16.34 1.07
N ALA A 291 47.14 17.38 1.25
CA ALA A 291 47.53 18.77 0.98
C ALA A 291 48.65 19.31 1.90
N ASN A 292 48.84 18.68 3.06
CA ASN A 292 49.79 19.09 4.09
C ASN A 292 51.05 18.20 4.15
N LEU A 293 51.19 17.21 3.26
CA LEU A 293 52.38 16.34 3.20
C LEU A 293 53.65 17.14 2.92
N ASN A 294 54.66 17.05 3.77
CA ASN A 294 55.93 17.74 3.56
C ASN A 294 56.62 17.24 2.28
N THR A 295 57.03 18.15 1.40
CA THR A 295 57.60 17.84 0.09
C THR A 295 58.90 17.04 0.19
N ILE A 296 59.74 17.32 1.19
CA ILE A 296 61.02 16.61 1.39
C ILE A 296 60.75 15.17 1.82
N ASP A 297 59.90 14.99 2.84
CA ASP A 297 59.54 13.67 3.36
C ASP A 297 58.80 12.84 2.29
N ALA A 298 57.97 13.48 1.47
CA ALA A 298 57.25 12.82 0.39
C ALA A 298 58.15 12.32 -0.75
N LEU A 299 59.23 13.04 -1.06
CA LEU A 299 60.22 12.61 -2.07
C LEU A 299 61.17 11.54 -1.55
N ALA A 300 61.42 11.54 -0.23
CA ALA A 300 62.27 10.57 0.46
C ALA A 300 61.52 9.28 0.86
N ALA A 301 60.20 9.21 0.65
CA ALA A 301 59.41 8.01 0.89
C ALA A 301 59.75 6.93 -0.17
N ASP A 302 60.15 5.74 0.31
CA ASP A 302 60.33 4.51 -0.49
C ASP A 302 58.99 3.81 -0.74
#